data_AF-A0A127BA33-F1
#
_entry.id   AF-A0A127BA33-F1
#
_cell.length_a   1.000
_cell.length_b   1.000
_cell.length_c   1.000
_cell.angle_alpha   90.00
_cell.angle_beta   90.00
_cell.angle_gamma   90.00
#
_symmetry.space_group_name_H-M   'P 1'
#
loop_
_entity.id
_entity.type
_entity.pdbx_description
1 polymer ?
#
loop_
_entity_poly.entity_id
_entity_poly.type
_entity_poly.pdbx_seq_one_letter_code
_entity_poly.pdbx_strand_id
1 'polypeptide(L)' 'MIFELFDERGITILPDYQEVSEWREVMKKYKLLPNDALIAITCRHYGIKTIATFDEDFKRVKFLKVVP' A
#
# COMPACT_ATOMS: atom_id res chain seq x y z
N MET A 1 -0.04 -18.89 16.26
CA MET A 1 -1.50 -18.84 16.09
C MET A 1 -2.02 -17.97 14.94
N ILE A 2 -1.49 -16.78 14.62
CA ILE A 2 -1.84 -16.07 13.35
C ILE A 2 -0.63 -15.84 12.44
N PHE A 3 0.54 -15.57 13.01
CA PHE A 3 1.79 -15.45 12.25
C PHE A 3 2.18 -16.76 11.55
N GLU A 4 2.04 -17.89 12.25
CA GLU A 4 2.22 -19.23 11.67
C GLU A 4 1.30 -19.47 10.46
N LEU A 5 0.05 -19.01 10.50
CA LEU A 5 -0.88 -19.13 9.37
C LEU A 5 -0.41 -18.30 8.16
N PHE A 6 0.17 -17.13 8.39
CA PHE A 6 0.74 -16.32 7.31
C PHE A 6 1.95 -17.02 6.70
N ASP A 7 2.84 -17.56 7.53
CA ASP A 7 4.02 -18.29 7.06
C ASP A 7 3.63 -19.54 6.25
N GLU A 8 2.68 -20.36 6.75
CA GLU A 8 2.16 -21.55 6.05
C GLU A 8 1.52 -21.24 4.69
N ARG A 9 0.94 -20.04 4.56
CA ARG A 9 0.30 -19.57 3.32
C ARG A 9 1.25 -18.77 2.42
N GLY A 10 2.52 -18.62 2.80
CA GLY A 10 3.50 -17.83 2.06
C GLY A 10 3.19 -16.33 2.03
N ILE A 11 2.48 -15.83 3.04
CA ILE A 11 2.13 -14.42 3.19
C ILE A 11 3.26 -13.72 3.94
N THR A 12 3.93 -12.78 3.26
CA THR A 12 4.95 -11.94 3.87
C THR A 12 4.33 -10.69 4.49
N ILE A 13 4.59 -10.44 5.76
CA ILE A 13 4.22 -9.19 6.45
C ILE A 13 5.38 -8.21 6.32
N LEU A 14 5.09 -7.02 5.82
CA LEU A 14 6.08 -5.94 5.66
C LEU A 14 5.81 -4.83 6.67
N PRO A 15 6.86 -4.25 7.29
CA PRO A 15 6.69 -3.05 8.08
C PRO A 15 6.38 -1.85 7.18
N ASP A 16 5.59 -0.92 7.70
CA ASP A 16 5.25 0.30 6.99
C ASP A 16 6.47 1.18 6.73
N TYR A 17 6.45 1.89 5.60
CA TYR A 17 7.44 2.90 5.26
C TYR A 17 6.91 4.30 5.61
N GLN A 18 7.58 5.00 6.53
CA GLN A 18 7.02 6.19 7.23
C GLN A 18 7.72 7.52 6.89
N GLU A 19 8.22 7.69 5.66
CA GLU A 19 8.78 8.98 5.23
C GLU A 19 7.69 10.06 5.09
N VAL A 20 7.63 10.95 6.09
CA VAL A 20 6.54 11.92 6.27
C VAL A 20 6.36 12.87 5.08
N SER A 21 7.47 13.28 4.45
CA SER A 21 7.43 14.19 3.29
C SER A 21 6.76 13.53 2.08
N GLU A 22 7.17 12.31 1.76
CA GLU A 22 6.62 11.51 0.66
C GLU A 22 5.17 11.13 0.93
N TRP A 23 4.86 10.71 2.16
CA TRP A 23 3.50 10.43 2.62
C TRP A 23 2.56 11.61 2.37
N ARG A 24 2.94 12.82 2.80
CA ARG A 24 2.14 14.04 2.59
C ARG A 24 2.02 14.41 1.11
N GLU A 25 3.07 14.18 0.31
CA GLU A 25 3.01 14.37 -1.14
C GLU A 25 1.97 13.45 -1.77
N VAL A 26 2.04 12.15 -1.48
CA VAL A 26 1.16 11.12 -2.04
C VAL A 26 -0.29 11.33 -1.63
N MET A 27 -0.54 11.66 -0.35
CA MET A 27 -1.88 12.06 0.13
C MET A 27 -2.47 13.18 -0.73
N LYS A 28 -1.72 14.28 -0.92
CA LYS A 28 -2.20 15.45 -1.66
C LYS A 28 -2.35 15.17 -3.14
N LYS A 29 -1.36 14.50 -3.75
CA LYS A 29 -1.30 14.22 -5.19
C LYS A 29 -2.42 13.31 -5.65
N TYR A 30 -2.75 12.30 -4.86
CA TYR A 30 -3.75 11.29 -5.21
C TYR A 30 -5.07 11.45 -4.45
N LYS A 31 -5.20 12.49 -3.61
CA LYS A 31 -6.37 12.74 -2.76
C LYS A 31 -6.74 11.49 -1.94
N LEU A 32 -5.75 10.91 -1.28
CA LEU A 32 -5.91 9.72 -0.45
C LEU A 32 -6.05 10.11 1.02
N LEU A 33 -6.78 9.30 1.78
CA LEU A 33 -6.77 9.39 3.23
C LEU A 33 -5.37 9.04 3.78
N PRO A 34 -5.04 9.48 5.01
CA PRO A 34 -3.79 9.15 5.72
C PRO A 34 -3.33 7.69 5.56
N ASN A 35 -4.25 6.75 5.80
CA ASN A 35 -3.95 5.32 5.79
C ASN A 35 -3.67 4.80 4.36
N ASP A 36 -4.47 5.20 3.39
CA ASP A 36 -4.31 4.72 2.00
C ASP A 36 -3.05 5.27 1.36
N ALA A 37 -2.68 6.50 1.71
CA ALA A 37 -1.40 7.06 1.31
C ALA A 37 -0.21 6.30 1.94
N LEU A 38 -0.31 5.88 3.21
CA LEU A 38 0.72 5.07 3.86
C LEU A 38 0.89 3.73 3.14
N ILE A 39 -0.21 3.04 2.83
CA ILE A 39 -0.20 1.81 2.02
C ILE A 39 0.47 2.07 0.67
N ALA A 40 0.09 3.14 -0.03
CA ALA A 40 0.63 3.45 -1.35
C ALA A 40 2.15 3.73 -1.32
N ILE A 41 2.67 4.46 -0.33
CA ILE A 41 4.11 4.70 -0.21
C ILE A 41 4.87 3.45 0.23
N THR A 42 4.28 2.61 1.07
CA THR A 42 4.84 1.31 1.43
C THR A 42 4.95 0.41 0.19
N CYS A 43 3.91 0.33 -0.64
CA CYS A 43 3.99 -0.40 -1.90
C CYS A 43 5.10 0.12 -2.81
N ARG A 44 5.23 1.45 -2.93
CA ARG A 44 6.31 2.06 -3.73
C ARG A 44 7.69 1.70 -3.19
N HIS A 45 7.89 1.80 -1.88
CA HIS A 45 9.17 1.50 -1.23
C HIS A 45 9.62 0.06 -1.49
N TYR A 46 8.71 -0.91 -1.38
CA TYR A 46 8.99 -2.32 -1.65
C TYR A 46 8.91 -2.73 -3.13
N GLY A 47 8.66 -1.79 -4.05
CA GLY A 47 8.55 -2.07 -5.47
C GLY A 47 7.30 -2.88 -5.87
N ILE A 48 6.26 -2.88 -5.03
CA ILE A 48 4.96 -3.52 -5.29
C ILE A 48 4.18 -2.65 -6.27
N LYS A 49 3.84 -3.22 -7.43
CA LYS A 49 3.15 -2.53 -8.54
C LYS A 49 1.69 -2.91 -8.69
N THR A 50 1.21 -3.90 -7.94
CA THR A 50 -0.17 -4.39 -8.00
C THR A 50 -0.74 -4.45 -6.59
N ILE A 51 -1.94 -3.91 -6.39
CA ILE A 51 -2.65 -3.95 -5.12
C ILE A 51 -4.00 -4.65 -5.30
N ALA A 52 -4.28 -5.62 -4.44
CA ALA A 52 -5.58 -6.28 -4.36
C ALA A 52 -6.46 -5.50 -3.36
N THR A 53 -7.50 -4.82 -3.86
CA THR A 53 -8.41 -4.03 -3.01
C THR A 53 -9.72 -3.73 -3.73
N PHE A 54 -10.81 -3.62 -2.96
CA PHE A 54 -12.09 -3.09 -3.43
C PHE A 54 -12.20 -1.56 -3.29
N ASP A 55 -11.17 -0.92 -2.74
CA ASP A 55 -11.12 0.53 -2.61
C ASP A 55 -10.71 1.17 -3.94
N GLU A 56 -11.70 1.78 -4.58
CA GLU A 56 -11.58 2.48 -5.85
C GLU A 56 -10.63 3.68 -5.78
N ASP A 57 -10.34 4.20 -4.60
CA ASP A 57 -9.44 5.34 -4.42
C ASP A 57 -8.02 5.06 -4.91
N PHE A 58 -7.57 3.80 -4.79
CA PHE A 58 -6.28 3.36 -5.29
C PHE A 58 -6.16 3.43 -6.83
N LYS A 59 -7.28 3.49 -7.58
CA LYS A 59 -7.24 3.69 -9.04
C LYS A 59 -6.66 5.05 -9.44
N ARG A 60 -6.62 6.03 -8.52
CA ARG A 60 -5.96 7.31 -8.75
C ARG A 60 -4.43 7.20 -8.73
N VAL A 61 -3.88 6.15 -8.10
CA VAL A 61 -2.44 5.98 -7.87
C VAL A 61 -1.75 5.39 -9.10
N LYS A 62 -1.11 6.26 -9.89
CA LYS A 62 -0.55 5.91 -11.21
C LYS A 62 0.50 4.79 -11.22
N PHE A 63 1.18 4.54 -10.10
CA PHE A 63 2.21 3.50 -10.00
C PHE A 63 1.68 2.16 -9.48
N LEU A 64 0.37 2.07 -9.20
CA LEU A 64 -0.29 0.84 -8.77
C LEU A 64 -1.32 0.40 -9.82
N LYS A 65 -1.30 -0.90 -10.12
CA LYS A 65 -2.38 -1.60 -10.81
C LYS A 65 -3.34 -2.13 -9.75
N VAL A 66 -4.61 -1.74 -9.79
CA VAL A 66 -5.65 -2.26 -8.90
C VAL A 66 -6.21 -3.55 -9.48
N VAL A 67 -6.32 -4.58 -8.64
CA VAL A 67 -7.07 -5.81 -8.93
C VAL A 67 -8.13 -6.03 -7.84
N PRO A 68 -9.36 -6.43 -8.20
CA PRO A 68 -10.38 -6.82 -7.24
C PRO A 68 -10.10 -8.21 -6.65
#